data_AF-A0A2S4HE52-F1
#
_entry.id   AF-A0A2S4HE52-F1
#
_cell.length_a   1.000
_cell.length_b   1.000
_cell.length_c   1.000
_cell.angle_alpha   90.00
_cell.angle_beta   90.00
_cell.angle_gamma   90.00
#
_symmetry.space_group_name_H-M   'P 1'
#
loop_
_entity.id
_entity.type
_entity.pdbx_description
1 polymer ?
#
loop_
_entity_poly.entity_id
_entity_poly.type
_entity_poly.pdbx_seq_one_letter_code
_entity_poly.pdbx_strand_id
1 'polypeptide(L)'
;MKHKTERRRRNQRFSLRARLDSFRYAFDGLITMIFEQHNARIHLVVTLAVLALGLLTGLESIEWMMVILAICLVWMAEALNTALESLADAAVPETHELVAKAKDVAAAAVLIAAAFSVIVALWAFWPF
;
A
#
# COMPACT_ATOMS: atom_id res chain seq x y z
N MET A 1 32.59 -29.66 -11.15
CA MET A 1 31.39 -28.97 -10.58
C MET A 1 31.52 -27.44 -10.45
N LYS A 2 32.71 -26.86 -10.24
CA LYS A 2 32.89 -25.39 -10.10
C LYS A 2 32.57 -24.57 -11.37
N HIS A 3 32.72 -25.14 -12.57
CA HIS A 3 32.45 -24.44 -13.84
C HIS A 3 30.96 -24.14 -14.14
N LYS A 4 30.00 -24.77 -13.44
CA LYS A 4 28.56 -24.53 -13.68
C LYS A 4 28.03 -23.34 -12.87
N THR A 5 28.71 -22.98 -11.78
CA THR A 5 28.29 -21.94 -10.84
C THR A 5 28.67 -20.54 -11.32
N GLU A 6 29.77 -20.39 -12.06
CA GLU A 6 30.24 -19.08 -12.55
C GLU A 6 29.39 -18.52 -13.71
N ARG A 7 28.71 -19.37 -14.48
CA ARG A 7 27.96 -18.95 -15.68
C ARG A 7 26.65 -18.20 -15.37
N ARG A 8 26.18 -18.20 -14.13
CA ARG A 8 24.97 -17.45 -13.69
C ARG A 8 25.25 -16.01 -13.26
N ARG A 9 26.51 -15.56 -13.24
CA ARG A 9 26.87 -14.13 -13.10
C ARG A 9 26.92 -13.40 -14.45
N ARG A 10 26.15 -13.86 -15.44
CA ARG A 10 26.14 -13.26 -16.78
C ARG A 10 25.18 -12.07 -16.79
N ASN A 11 25.73 -10.89 -16.48
CA ASN A 11 25.24 -9.59 -16.93
C ASN A 11 23.72 -9.37 -16.74
N GLN A 12 23.30 -8.94 -15.55
CA GLN A 12 22.07 -8.16 -15.44
C GLN A 12 22.30 -6.81 -16.12
N ARG A 13 22.33 -6.81 -17.46
CA ARG A 13 22.24 -5.57 -18.23
C ARG A 13 20.96 -4.91 -17.78
N PHE A 14 21.09 -3.68 -17.32
CA PHE A 14 19.98 -2.76 -17.07
C PHE A 14 18.98 -2.87 -18.22
N SER A 15 17.90 -3.62 -18.01
CA SER A 15 16.97 -4.00 -19.07
C SER A 15 15.72 -3.15 -18.86
N LEU A 16 15.51 -2.20 -19.77
CA LEU A 16 14.29 -1.38 -19.77
C LEU A 16 13.04 -2.27 -19.83
N ARG A 17 13.12 -3.43 -20.51
CA ARG A 17 12.04 -4.43 -20.54
C ARG A 17 11.76 -5.00 -19.15
N ALA A 18 12.80 -5.42 -18.42
CA ALA A 18 12.62 -5.95 -17.07
C ALA A 18 12.04 -4.90 -16.10
N ARG A 19 12.35 -3.62 -16.28
CA ARG A 19 11.77 -2.52 -15.50
C ARG A 19 10.30 -2.30 -15.83
N LEU A 20 9.95 -2.27 -17.11
CA LEU A 20 8.55 -2.18 -17.55
C LEU A 20 7.72 -3.34 -16.99
N ASP A 21 8.28 -4.55 -16.98
CA ASP A 21 7.64 -5.71 -16.37
C ASP A 21 7.43 -5.51 -14.86
N SER A 22 8.41 -4.98 -14.12
CA SER A 22 8.25 -4.67 -12.69
C SER A 22 7.16 -3.64 -12.41
N PHE A 23 7.04 -2.59 -13.23
CA PHE A 23 5.93 -1.63 -13.11
C PHE A 23 4.59 -2.32 -13.37
N ARG A 24 4.50 -3.16 -14.40
CA ARG A 24 3.28 -3.93 -14.69
C ARG A 24 2.87 -4.79 -13.48
N TYR A 25 3.80 -5.54 -12.88
CA TYR A 25 3.50 -6.35 -11.70
C TYR A 25 3.05 -5.52 -10.49
N ALA A 26 3.63 -4.32 -10.30
CA ALA A 26 3.19 -3.41 -9.24
C ALA A 26 1.76 -2.89 -9.49
N PHE A 27 1.42 -2.55 -10.73
CA PHE A 27 0.05 -2.15 -11.11
C PHE A 27 -0.95 -3.30 -10.97
N ASP A 28 -0.58 -4.49 -11.42
CA ASP A 28 -1.42 -5.69 -11.26
C ASP A 28 -1.69 -5.95 -9.77
N GLY A 29 -0.67 -5.83 -8.91
CA GLY A 29 -0.82 -5.95 -7.45
C GLY A 29 -1.75 -4.89 -6.84
N LEU A 30 -1.68 -3.64 -7.30
CA LEU A 30 -2.60 -2.58 -6.86
C LEU A 30 -4.04 -2.89 -7.28
N ILE A 31 -4.24 -3.36 -8.50
CA ILE A 31 -5.55 -3.77 -9.02
C ILE A 31 -6.09 -4.93 -8.17
N THR A 32 -5.31 -5.99 -7.96
CA THR A 32 -5.69 -7.13 -7.12
C THR A 32 -6.16 -6.67 -5.75
N MET A 33 -5.38 -5.82 -5.07
CA MET A 33 -5.74 -5.29 -3.76
C MET A 33 -7.08 -4.54 -3.76
N ILE A 34 -7.31 -3.67 -4.76
CA ILE A 34 -8.56 -2.91 -4.85
C ILE A 34 -9.77 -3.82 -5.10
N PHE A 35 -9.63 -4.89 -5.88
CA PHE A 35 -10.76 -5.78 -6.19
C PHE A 35 -11.04 -6.81 -5.08
N GLU A 36 -9.99 -7.34 -4.45
CA GLU A 36 -10.13 -8.39 -3.43
C GLU A 36 -10.45 -7.82 -2.06
N GLN A 37 -9.87 -6.68 -1.68
CA GLN A 37 -10.00 -6.14 -0.34
C GLN A 37 -11.13 -5.12 -0.23
N HIS A 38 -12.00 -5.30 0.77
CA HIS A 38 -13.10 -4.36 1.03
C HIS A 38 -12.57 -3.02 1.55
N ASN A 39 -11.60 -3.04 2.46
CA ASN A 39 -11.01 -1.85 3.05
C ASN A 39 -10.29 -1.00 2.00
N ALA A 40 -9.53 -1.61 1.08
CA ALA A 40 -8.93 -0.92 -0.07
C ALA A 40 -9.93 -0.13 -0.92
N ARG A 41 -11.16 -0.64 -1.14
CA ARG A 41 -12.22 0.09 -1.86
C ARG A 41 -12.73 1.30 -1.10
N ILE A 42 -12.89 1.17 0.22
CA ILE A 42 -13.25 2.30 1.09
C ILE A 42 -12.15 3.36 1.03
N HIS A 43 -10.89 2.95 1.19
CA HIS A 43 -9.74 3.85 1.12
C HIS A 43 -9.65 4.57 -0.23
N LEU A 44 -9.99 3.89 -1.34
CA LEU A 44 -10.07 4.52 -2.66
C LEU A 44 -11.12 5.62 -2.73
N VAL A 45 -12.34 5.34 -2.29
CA VAL A 45 -13.42 6.33 -2.30
C VAL A 45 -13.07 7.53 -1.43
N VAL A 46 -12.56 7.28 -0.21
CA VAL A 46 -12.13 8.34 0.72
C VAL A 46 -10.98 9.15 0.13
N THR A 47 -9.99 8.49 -0.48
CA THR A 47 -8.87 9.16 -1.15
C THR A 47 -9.37 10.11 -2.23
N LEU A 48 -10.26 9.65 -3.12
CA LEU A 48 -10.82 10.48 -4.19
C LEU A 48 -11.62 11.66 -3.63
N ALA A 49 -12.40 11.44 -2.57
CA ALA A 49 -13.15 12.50 -1.91
C ALA A 49 -12.24 13.58 -1.30
N VAL A 50 -11.18 13.17 -0.59
CA VAL A 50 -10.21 14.08 0.03
C VAL A 50 -9.42 14.87 -1.02
N LEU A 51 -9.00 14.24 -2.11
CA LEU A 51 -8.34 14.92 -3.21
C LEU A 51 -9.26 15.94 -3.89
N ALA A 52 -10.53 15.57 -4.13
CA ALA A 52 -11.52 16.50 -4.67
C ALA A 52 -11.76 17.69 -3.74
N LEU A 53 -11.90 17.46 -2.43
CA LEU A 53 -12.02 18.51 -1.43
C LEU A 53 -10.80 19.43 -1.42
N GLY A 54 -9.58 18.88 -1.41
CA GLY A 54 -8.34 19.67 -1.43
C GLY A 54 -8.23 20.61 -2.63
N LEU A 55 -8.69 20.16 -3.80
CA LEU A 55 -8.72 20.99 -5.00
C LEU A 55 -9.77 22.11 -4.92
N LEU A 56 -10.85 21.90 -4.16
CA LEU A 56 -11.93 22.89 -3.99
C LEU A 56 -11.67 23.89 -2.87
N THR A 57 -10.88 23.55 -1.85
CA THR A 57 -10.63 24.41 -0.68
C THR A 57 -9.39 25.29 -0.80
N GLY A 58 -8.59 25.13 -1.86
CA GLY A 58 -7.41 25.98 -2.09
C GLY A 58 -6.27 25.73 -1.09
N LEU A 59 -6.05 24.46 -0.73
CA LEU A 59 -4.97 24.06 0.20
C LEU A 59 -3.61 24.62 -0.22
N GLU A 60 -2.83 25.06 0.76
CA GLU A 60 -1.45 25.46 0.57
C GLU A 60 -0.54 24.25 0.30
N SER A 61 0.67 24.53 -0.22
CA SER A 61 1.63 23.48 -0.58
C SER A 61 1.95 22.52 0.58
N ILE A 62 2.05 23.04 1.81
CA ILE A 62 2.37 22.20 2.98
C ILE A 62 1.20 21.28 3.36
N GLU A 63 -0.03 21.77 3.25
CA GLU A 63 -1.25 20.99 3.53
C GLU A 63 -1.40 19.88 2.50
N TRP A 64 -1.14 20.18 1.22
CA TRP A 64 -1.09 19.17 0.16
C TRP A 64 -0.04 18.09 0.44
N MET A 65 1.17 18.47 0.85
CA MET A 65 2.21 17.50 1.18
C MET A 65 1.78 16.57 2.30
N MET A 66 1.13 17.11 3.35
CA MET A 66 0.64 16.33 4.48
C MET A 66 -0.51 15.39 4.06
N VAL A 67 -1.47 15.88 3.28
CA VAL A 67 -2.59 15.08 2.76
C VAL A 67 -2.08 13.93 1.88
N ILE A 68 -1.15 14.22 0.96
CA ILE A 68 -0.57 13.19 0.09
C ILE A 68 0.23 12.17 0.90
N LEU A 69 1.01 12.61 1.90
CA LEU A 69 1.74 11.71 2.79
C LEU A 69 0.80 10.79 3.55
N ALA A 70 -0.29 11.33 4.11
CA ALA A 70 -1.31 10.56 4.80
C ALA A 70 -1.96 9.50 3.91
N ILE A 71 -2.35 9.88 2.67
CA ILE A 71 -2.89 8.95 1.67
C ILE A 71 -1.87 7.83 1.39
N CYS A 72 -0.61 8.17 1.11
CA CYS A 72 0.43 7.19 0.84
C CYS A 72 0.64 6.22 2.01
N LEU A 73 0.61 6.69 3.25
CA LEU A 73 0.77 5.84 4.44
C LEU A 73 -0.38 4.84 4.58
N VAL A 74 -1.63 5.27 4.34
CA VAL A 74 -2.80 4.38 4.36
C VAL A 74 -2.68 3.29 3.30
N TRP A 75 -2.37 3.67 2.06
CA TRP A 75 -2.22 2.70 0.97
C TRP A 75 -1.04 1.74 1.17
N MET A 76 0.06 2.23 1.74
CA MET A 76 1.20 1.37 2.08
C MET A 76 0.84 0.37 3.19
N ALA A 77 0.13 0.82 4.23
CA ALA A 77 -0.32 -0.07 5.30
C ALA A 77 -1.30 -1.13 4.78
N GLU A 78 -2.27 -0.74 3.95
CA GLU A 78 -3.23 -1.67 3.33
C GLU A 78 -2.55 -2.70 2.42
N ALA A 79 -1.55 -2.27 1.63
CA ALA A 79 -0.78 -3.16 0.77
C ALA A 79 0.04 -4.17 1.57
N LEU A 80 0.66 -3.73 2.68
CA LEU A 80 1.38 -4.62 3.58
C LEU A 80 0.44 -5.58 4.31
N ASN A 81 -0.74 -5.12 4.73
CA ASN A 81 -1.76 -5.97 5.33
C ASN A 81 -2.19 -7.08 4.36
N THR A 82 -2.55 -6.70 3.13
CA THR A 82 -2.96 -7.63 2.07
C THR A 82 -1.86 -8.63 1.73
N ALA A 83 -0.61 -8.17 1.63
CA ALA A 83 0.53 -9.05 1.34
C ALA A 83 0.78 -10.06 2.49
N LEU A 84 0.64 -9.62 3.75
CA LEU A 84 0.78 -10.48 4.92
C LEU A 84 -0.36 -11.49 5.03
N GLU A 85 -1.60 -11.08 4.76
CA GLU A 85 -2.76 -11.97 4.68
C GLU A 85 -2.55 -13.07 3.62
N SER A 86 -2.20 -12.68 2.39
CA SER A 86 -1.94 -13.64 1.30
C SER A 86 -0.78 -14.59 1.61
N LEU A 87 0.29 -14.09 2.22
CA LEU A 87 1.42 -14.92 2.64
C LEU A 87 1.01 -15.90 3.76
N ALA A 88 0.25 -15.42 4.73
CA ALA A 88 -0.25 -16.24 5.83
C ALA A 88 -1.18 -17.35 5.33
N ASP A 89 -2.11 -17.03 4.43
CA ASP A 89 -3.04 -18.00 3.84
C ASP A 89 -2.33 -19.04 2.98
N ALA A 90 -1.26 -18.65 2.28
CA ALA A 90 -0.42 -19.58 1.54
C ALA A 90 0.44 -20.48 2.45
N ALA A 91 0.91 -19.96 3.59
CA ALA A 91 1.81 -20.67 4.49
C ALA A 91 1.09 -21.62 5.45
N VAL A 92 -0.08 -21.23 5.96
CA VAL A 92 -0.86 -22.00 6.93
C VAL A 92 -2.34 -21.98 6.54
N PRO A 93 -2.80 -22.97 5.73
CA PRO A 93 -4.19 -23.03 5.27
C PRO A 93 -5.21 -23.29 6.38
N GLU A 94 -4.78 -23.92 7.47
CA GLU A 94 -5.57 -24.18 8.68
C GLU A 94 -5.42 -23.02 9.67
N THR A 95 -6.46 -22.70 10.45
CA THR A 95 -6.37 -21.59 11.41
C THR A 95 -5.33 -21.85 12.50
N HIS A 96 -4.30 -21.00 12.58
CA HIS A 96 -3.26 -21.06 13.61
C HIS A 96 -3.24 -19.77 14.44
N GLU A 97 -3.16 -19.89 15.77
CA GLU A 97 -3.32 -18.75 16.70
C GLU A 97 -2.29 -17.64 16.43
N LEU A 98 -1.03 -17.99 16.16
CA LEU A 98 0.00 -16.99 15.83
C LEU A 98 -0.27 -16.27 14.49
N VAL A 99 -0.87 -16.95 13.52
CA VAL A 99 -1.23 -16.34 12.24
C VAL A 99 -2.40 -15.38 12.42
N ALA A 100 -3.40 -15.76 13.22
CA ALA A 100 -4.49 -14.85 13.59
C ALA A 100 -3.95 -13.57 14.25
N LYS A 101 -3.06 -13.71 15.24
CA LYS A 101 -2.40 -12.56 15.89
C LYS A 101 -1.62 -11.70 14.89
N ALA A 102 -0.90 -12.30 13.94
CA ALA A 102 -0.16 -11.55 12.93
C ALA A 102 -1.08 -10.75 12.01
N LYS A 103 -2.21 -11.34 11.58
CA LYS A 103 -3.24 -10.65 10.80
C LYS A 103 -3.89 -9.51 11.58
N ASP A 104 -4.20 -9.72 12.86
CA ASP A 104 -4.76 -8.67 13.72
C ASP A 104 -3.81 -7.47 13.87
N VAL A 105 -2.51 -7.72 14.02
CA VAL A 105 -1.49 -6.67 14.10
C VAL A 105 -1.32 -5.94 12.76
N ALA A 106 -1.41 -6.65 11.63
CA ALA A 106 -1.36 -6.04 10.31
C ALA A 106 -2.57 -5.12 10.07
N ALA A 107 -3.78 -5.57 10.46
CA ALA A 107 -4.99 -4.75 10.42
C ALA A 107 -4.89 -3.53 11.34
N ALA A 108 -4.28 -3.68 12.52
CA ALA A 108 -4.03 -2.56 13.43
C ALA A 108 -3.11 -1.49 12.81
N ALA A 109 -2.13 -1.89 11.97
CA ALA A 109 -1.29 -0.93 11.25
C ALA A 109 -2.10 -0.07 10.26
N VAL A 110 -3.06 -0.68 9.55
CA VAL A 110 -4.01 0.05 8.68
C VAL A 110 -4.83 1.03 9.50
N LEU A 111 -5.36 0.61 10.66
CA LEU A 111 -6.13 1.46 11.55
C LEU A 111 -5.33 2.68 12.04
N ILE A 112 -4.06 2.49 12.42
CA ILE A 112 -3.18 3.59 12.85
C ILE A 112 -2.94 4.57 11.71
N ALA A 113 -2.66 4.09 10.50
CA ALA A 113 -2.47 4.93 9.32
C ALA A 113 -3.76 5.71 8.97
N ALA A 114 -4.92 5.04 9.05
CA ALA A 114 -6.22 5.66 8.84
C ALA A 114 -6.49 6.76 9.88
N ALA A 115 -6.24 6.50 11.16
CA ALA A 115 -6.40 7.50 12.21
C ALA A 115 -5.49 8.73 12.01
N PHE A 116 -4.23 8.51 11.63
CA PHE A 116 -3.33 9.60 11.25
C PHE A 116 -3.90 10.41 10.07
N SER A 117 -4.42 9.75 9.03
CA SER A 117 -5.00 10.44 7.88
C SER A 117 -6.21 11.31 8.22
N VAL A 118 -7.03 10.87 9.18
CA VAL A 118 -8.17 11.66 9.68
C VAL A 118 -7.68 12.91 10.39
N ILE A 119 -6.65 12.81 11.24
CA ILE A 119 -6.06 13.96 11.93
C ILE A 119 -5.51 14.98 10.92
N VAL A 120 -4.80 14.51 9.90
CA VAL A 120 -4.27 15.37 8.83
C VAL A 120 -5.40 16.04 8.05
N ALA A 121 -6.44 15.30 7.69
CA ALA A 121 -7.59 15.87 6.99
C ALA A 121 -8.31 16.92 7.85
N LEU A 122 -8.54 16.65 9.14
CA LEU A 122 -9.15 17.61 10.05
C LEU A 122 -8.32 18.88 10.17
N TRP A 123 -6.98 18.77 10.21
CA TRP A 123 -6.10 19.93 10.23
C TRP A 123 -6.16 20.72 8.91
N ALA A 124 -6.01 20.03 7.77
CA ALA A 124 -5.96 20.66 6.45
C ALA A 124 -7.28 21.32 6.05
N PHE A 125 -8.41 20.79 6.52
CA PHE A 125 -9.74 21.33 6.23
C PHE A 125 -10.38 22.06 7.43
N TRP A 126 -9.61 22.34 8.49
CA TRP A 126 -10.13 23.11 9.62
C TRP A 126 -10.47 24.53 9.16
N PRO A 127 -11.68 25.04 9.40
CA PRO A 127 -12.01 26.42 9.06
C PRO A 127 -11.13 27.37 9.88
N PHE A 128 -10.40 28.24 9.19
CA PHE A 128 -9.66 29.37 9.79
C PHE A 128 -10.57 30.26 10.63
#